data_AF-A0A925X7R5-F1
#
_entry.id   AF-A0A925X7R5-F1
#
_cell.length_a   1.000
_cell.length_b   1.000
_cell.length_c   1.000
_cell.angle_alpha   90.00
_cell.angle_beta   90.00
_cell.angle_gamma   90.00
#
_symmetry.space_group_name_H-M   'P 1'
#
loop_
_entity.id
_entity.type
_entity.pdbx_description
1 polymer ?
#
loop_
_entity_poly.entity_id
_entity_poly.type
_entity_poly.pdbx_seq_one_letter_code
_entity_poly.pdbx_strand_id
1 'polypeptide(L)'
;MSDYRAIPGIGNFSVLYTYNSSWHMLMAFFSFSWLGFQCFNDLNGYLYLLMILAGLEVIHQSLHHNRQLISTLVLLFFFFTYFFLRAFICLSSADFALGIITFGILVILLAHILYKAGRGFEHAYLMVMVASFAYTIKISGCLLLIIPIYMIVGQIRQGAYKNVRLSLCMITLILSPLLIRNAITSGYVFAPLNMIDILSFDWKMPAATEKSGLVGWSYLLEPYRTGITHISITEVDLQGKKITEPVPLTFKGILRAATYKQNVYDIGLSMVLLLSTFIHLVAGITYLKRIKSWFSDSFLFAMVLYGGMLIWLLILPVWIIGGLRIAIGYVGMYVCLAMALVIWHLDRLYKPFATYLLLTASFLFQIKNIFNVEDKQEIVSNYWLVPPAYPITHTKPVKIDDTYLYMPVGNEVDFCWGSPQPCTYTKAKNLESRGKTIEDGFRIKNP
;
A
#
# COMPACT_ATOMS: atom_id res chain seq x y z
N MET A 1 15.34 -7.66 -8.68
CA MET A 1 15.22 -8.98 -8.01
C MET A 1 14.33 -9.96 -8.79
N SER A 2 13.99 -9.66 -10.05
CA SER A 2 13.27 -10.55 -10.96
C SER A 2 14.00 -11.87 -11.22
N ASP A 3 15.32 -11.90 -11.03
CA ASP A 3 16.19 -12.96 -11.54
C ASP A 3 16.56 -14.00 -10.48
N TYR A 4 16.17 -13.79 -9.22
CA TYR A 4 16.53 -14.67 -8.10
C TYR A 4 15.32 -15.39 -7.52
N ARG A 5 15.51 -16.67 -7.17
CA ARG A 5 14.55 -17.43 -6.34
C ARG A 5 14.43 -16.83 -4.94
N ALA A 6 13.49 -17.32 -4.14
CA ALA A 6 13.46 -16.95 -2.71
C ALA A 6 14.74 -17.44 -2.01
N ILE A 7 15.59 -16.49 -1.59
CA ILE A 7 16.88 -16.78 -0.97
C ILE A 7 16.70 -16.96 0.55
N PRO A 8 17.13 -18.08 1.14
CA PRO A 8 17.06 -18.30 2.58
C PRO A 8 17.76 -17.20 3.39
N GLY A 9 17.07 -16.60 4.34
CA GLY A 9 17.67 -15.64 5.28
C GLY A 9 18.19 -14.35 4.65
N ILE A 10 17.76 -14.00 3.42
CA ILE A 10 18.10 -12.71 2.78
C ILE A 10 17.63 -11.50 3.62
N GLY A 11 16.71 -11.70 4.57
CA GLY A 11 16.36 -10.69 5.58
C GLY A 11 17.51 -10.31 6.50
N ASN A 12 18.43 -11.24 6.78
CA ASN A 12 19.66 -10.96 7.54
C ASN A 12 20.61 -10.01 6.80
N PHE A 13 20.53 -10.03 5.46
CA PHE A 13 21.30 -9.14 4.61
C PHE A 13 20.69 -7.72 4.61
N SER A 14 19.38 -7.61 4.43
CA SER A 14 18.63 -6.38 4.68
C SER A 14 17.16 -6.68 4.96
N VAL A 15 16.60 -6.02 5.97
CA VAL A 15 15.17 -6.14 6.32
C VAL A 15 14.27 -5.80 5.13
N LEU A 16 14.73 -4.97 4.19
CA LEU A 16 13.98 -4.60 2.98
C LEU A 16 13.57 -5.82 2.15
N TYR A 17 14.44 -6.83 2.09
CA TYR A 17 14.16 -8.06 1.34
C TYR A 17 13.13 -8.95 2.02
N THR A 18 12.81 -8.69 3.30
CA THR A 18 11.66 -9.31 3.98
C THR A 18 10.33 -8.65 3.61
N TYR A 19 10.35 -7.46 3.01
CA TYR A 19 9.13 -6.78 2.55
C TYR A 19 8.58 -7.47 1.29
N ASN A 20 7.73 -8.46 1.54
CA ASN A 20 7.22 -9.38 0.55
C ASN A 20 5.85 -8.92 0.01
N SER A 21 5.82 -7.93 -0.87
CA SER A 21 4.58 -7.52 -1.53
C SER A 21 4.34 -8.31 -2.81
N SER A 22 3.19 -8.99 -2.90
CA SER A 22 2.76 -9.64 -4.13
C SER A 22 2.56 -8.64 -5.28
N TRP A 23 2.26 -7.37 -4.97
CA TRP A 23 2.12 -6.33 -6.00
C TRP A 23 3.43 -6.03 -6.69
N HIS A 24 4.54 -5.96 -5.94
CA HIS A 24 5.87 -5.75 -6.54
C HIS A 24 6.32 -6.95 -7.37
N MET A 25 5.93 -8.18 -7.00
CA MET A 25 6.19 -9.35 -7.85
C MET A 25 5.41 -9.29 -9.15
N LEU A 26 4.14 -8.89 -9.08
CA LEU A 26 3.28 -8.76 -10.25
C LEU A 26 3.81 -7.67 -11.18
N MET A 27 4.23 -6.52 -10.62
CA MET A 27 4.95 -5.47 -11.34
C MET A 27 6.23 -5.98 -12.00
N ALA A 28 7.05 -6.77 -11.28
CA ALA A 28 8.27 -7.34 -11.86
C ALA A 28 7.98 -8.26 -13.05
N PHE A 29 6.93 -9.09 -12.98
CA PHE A 29 6.51 -9.95 -14.08
C PHE A 29 5.98 -9.15 -15.28
N PHE A 30 5.11 -8.18 -15.03
CA PHE A 30 4.54 -7.28 -16.04
C PHE A 30 5.46 -6.11 -16.43
N SER A 31 6.72 -6.12 -15.98
CA SER A 31 7.73 -5.18 -16.44
C SER A 31 8.19 -5.49 -17.86
N PHE A 32 7.91 -6.70 -18.36
CA PHE A 32 8.35 -7.20 -19.67
C PHE A 32 9.86 -7.07 -19.94
N SER A 33 10.67 -6.90 -18.90
CA SER A 33 12.13 -6.80 -18.99
C SER A 33 12.77 -8.04 -19.63
N TRP A 34 12.14 -9.20 -19.46
CA TRP A 34 12.53 -10.47 -20.08
C TRP A 34 12.33 -10.52 -21.61
N LEU A 35 11.57 -9.58 -22.19
CA LEU A 35 11.46 -9.39 -23.65
C LEU A 35 12.52 -8.43 -24.21
N GLY A 36 13.43 -7.93 -23.37
CA GLY A 36 14.42 -6.93 -23.75
C GLY A 36 13.87 -5.49 -23.76
N PHE A 37 12.63 -5.28 -23.30
CA PHE A 37 12.10 -3.94 -23.05
C PHE A 37 12.64 -3.36 -21.74
N GLN A 38 12.55 -2.04 -21.59
CA GLN A 38 12.78 -1.37 -20.31
C GLN A 38 11.69 -1.74 -19.30
N CYS A 39 11.94 -1.54 -18.01
CA CYS A 39 11.00 -1.93 -16.96
C CYS A 39 9.72 -1.08 -16.99
N PHE A 40 8.62 -1.64 -17.48
CA PHE A 40 7.30 -1.03 -17.36
C PHE A 40 6.79 -1.10 -15.91
N ASN A 41 6.25 0.01 -15.39
CA ASN A 41 5.65 0.08 -14.04
C ASN A 41 4.16 0.42 -14.11
N ASP A 42 3.49 -0.04 -15.17
CA ASP A 42 2.16 0.48 -15.55
C ASP A 42 1.01 -0.28 -14.91
N LEU A 43 1.29 -1.28 -14.07
CA LEU A 43 0.24 -2.09 -13.46
C LEU A 43 -0.71 -1.26 -12.57
N ASN A 44 -0.20 -0.20 -11.95
CA ASN A 44 -1.02 0.76 -11.22
C ASN A 44 -1.97 1.52 -12.16
N GLY A 45 -1.46 2.03 -13.29
CA GLY A 45 -2.27 2.63 -14.34
C GLY A 45 -3.31 1.69 -14.92
N TYR A 46 -2.93 0.43 -15.17
CA TYR A 46 -3.84 -0.61 -15.66
C TYR A 46 -4.95 -0.92 -14.64
N LEU A 47 -4.60 -1.10 -13.35
CA LEU A 47 -5.59 -1.30 -12.29
C LEU A 47 -6.56 -0.10 -12.19
N TYR A 48 -6.03 1.12 -12.30
CA TYR A 48 -6.85 2.32 -12.29
C TYR A 48 -7.81 2.37 -13.49
N LEU A 49 -7.34 2.02 -14.69
CA LEU A 49 -8.17 1.91 -15.89
C LEU A 49 -9.29 0.87 -15.72
N LEU A 50 -8.97 -0.33 -15.21
CA LEU A 50 -9.96 -1.36 -14.92
C LEU A 50 -11.03 -0.85 -13.95
N MET A 51 -10.62 -0.10 -12.92
CA MET A 51 -11.55 0.49 -11.97
C MET A 51 -12.40 1.60 -12.57
N ILE A 52 -11.86 2.39 -13.51
CA ILE A 52 -12.65 3.35 -14.30
C ILE A 52 -13.72 2.61 -15.09
N LEU A 53 -13.35 1.59 -15.86
CA LEU A 53 -14.28 0.82 -16.68
C LEU A 53 -15.37 0.15 -15.82
N ALA A 54 -14.98 -0.48 -14.71
CA ALA A 54 -15.92 -1.07 -13.77
C ALA A 54 -16.85 -0.03 -13.13
N GLY A 55 -16.32 1.15 -12.78
CA GLY A 55 -17.14 2.21 -12.20
C GLY A 55 -18.06 2.90 -13.21
N LEU A 56 -17.69 2.97 -14.50
CA LEU A 56 -18.59 3.44 -15.56
C LEU A 56 -19.81 2.52 -15.68
N GLU A 57 -19.62 1.21 -15.60
CA GLU A 57 -20.73 0.25 -15.57
C GLU A 57 -21.62 0.46 -14.33
N VAL A 58 -21.01 0.64 -13.15
CA VAL A 58 -21.75 0.96 -11.92
C VAL A 58 -22.54 2.25 -12.06
N ILE A 59 -21.95 3.30 -12.64
CA ILE A 59 -22.62 4.58 -12.88
C ILE A 59 -23.80 4.39 -13.84
N HIS A 60 -23.59 3.68 -14.95
CA HIS A 60 -24.62 3.38 -15.94
C HIS A 60 -25.83 2.67 -15.31
N GLN A 61 -25.59 1.55 -14.62
CA GLN A 61 -26.64 0.81 -13.92
C GLN A 61 -27.33 1.65 -12.84
N SER A 62 -26.56 2.46 -12.11
CA SER A 62 -27.07 3.27 -11.01
C SER A 62 -27.96 4.41 -11.49
N LEU A 63 -27.66 5.03 -12.64
CA LEU A 63 -28.52 6.03 -13.27
C LEU A 63 -29.87 5.42 -13.69
N HIS A 64 -29.88 4.21 -14.24
CA HIS A 64 -31.12 3.51 -14.62
C HIS A 64 -32.01 3.14 -13.42
N HIS A 65 -31.43 2.90 -12.24
CA HIS A 65 -32.16 2.45 -11.04
C HIS A 65 -32.37 3.56 -9.99
N ASN A 66 -32.16 4.83 -10.36
CA ASN A 66 -32.25 6.00 -9.46
C ASN A 66 -31.35 5.89 -8.21
N ARG A 67 -30.14 5.34 -8.40
CA ARG A 67 -29.12 5.07 -7.37
C ARG A 67 -28.00 6.11 -7.36
N GLN A 68 -28.38 7.39 -7.46
CA GLN A 68 -27.45 8.51 -7.70
C GLN A 68 -26.31 8.59 -6.69
N LEU A 69 -26.54 8.27 -5.41
CA LEU A 69 -25.51 8.32 -4.37
C LEU A 69 -24.28 7.46 -4.70
N ILE A 70 -24.47 6.24 -5.23
CA ILE A 70 -23.34 5.36 -5.60
C ILE A 70 -22.63 5.90 -6.85
N SER A 71 -23.36 6.40 -7.86
CA SER A 71 -22.74 7.04 -9.02
C SER A 71 -21.87 8.23 -8.61
N THR A 72 -22.38 9.11 -7.76
CA THR A 72 -21.65 10.27 -7.24
C THR A 72 -20.43 9.86 -6.45
N LEU A 73 -20.52 8.81 -5.62
CA LEU A 73 -19.39 8.25 -4.88
C LEU A 73 -18.27 7.75 -5.80
N VAL A 74 -18.62 6.98 -6.84
CA VAL A 74 -17.64 6.45 -7.81
C VAL A 74 -16.97 7.60 -8.58
N LEU A 75 -17.74 8.61 -9.00
CA LEU A 75 -17.21 9.79 -9.69
C LEU A 75 -16.25 10.60 -8.80
N LEU A 76 -16.64 10.85 -7.55
CA LEU A 76 -15.80 11.53 -6.58
C LEU A 76 -14.51 10.77 -6.31
N PHE A 77 -14.55 9.44 -6.35
CA PHE A 77 -13.35 8.63 -6.19
C PHE A 77 -12.38 8.74 -7.34
N PHE A 78 -12.85 8.72 -8.59
CA PHE A 78 -11.99 8.96 -9.74
C PHE A 78 -11.36 10.35 -9.66
N PHE A 79 -12.15 11.35 -9.30
CA PHE A 79 -11.62 12.70 -9.08
C PHE A 79 -10.58 12.73 -7.95
N PHE A 80 -10.89 12.15 -6.79
CA PHE A 80 -10.00 12.10 -5.63
C PHE A 80 -8.68 11.36 -5.95
N THR A 81 -8.78 10.18 -6.55
CA THR A 81 -7.64 9.34 -6.92
C THR A 81 -6.75 10.07 -7.93
N TYR A 82 -7.33 10.67 -8.97
CA TYR A 82 -6.54 11.44 -9.92
C TYR A 82 -5.91 12.68 -9.28
N PHE A 83 -6.69 13.47 -8.55
CA PHE A 83 -6.22 14.73 -7.96
C PHE A 83 -5.07 14.51 -6.97
N PHE A 84 -5.24 13.57 -6.04
CA PHE A 84 -4.28 13.33 -4.96
C PHE A 84 -3.19 12.32 -5.31
N LEU A 85 -3.45 11.39 -6.24
CA LEU A 85 -2.59 10.22 -6.43
C LEU A 85 -2.04 10.06 -7.83
N ARG A 86 -2.26 11.01 -8.74
CA ARG A 86 -1.71 10.95 -10.11
C ARG A 86 -0.23 10.57 -10.16
N ALA A 87 0.57 11.07 -9.23
CA ALA A 87 1.99 10.73 -9.16
C ALA A 87 2.20 9.22 -8.95
N PHE A 88 1.39 8.58 -8.10
CA PHE A 88 1.53 7.16 -7.78
C PHE A 88 0.98 6.21 -8.85
N ILE A 89 0.23 6.72 -9.83
CA ILE A 89 -0.29 5.93 -10.95
C ILE A 89 0.86 5.32 -11.77
N CYS A 90 1.94 6.08 -11.96
CA CYS A 90 3.09 5.66 -12.77
C CYS A 90 4.27 5.13 -11.93
N LEU A 91 4.14 5.14 -10.60
CA LEU A 91 5.14 4.58 -9.69
C LEU A 91 4.80 3.12 -9.36
N SER A 92 5.81 2.34 -9.00
CA SER A 92 5.67 0.95 -8.52
C SER A 92 5.10 0.84 -7.09
N SER A 93 4.25 1.79 -6.67
CA SER A 93 3.74 1.89 -5.30
C SER A 93 2.63 0.88 -5.03
N ALA A 94 2.88 -0.07 -4.12
CA ALA A 94 1.87 -0.98 -3.58
C ALA A 94 0.73 -0.27 -2.82
N ASP A 95 0.97 0.94 -2.30
CA ASP A 95 -0.02 1.71 -1.55
C ASP A 95 -1.18 2.17 -2.43
N PHE A 96 -0.88 2.53 -3.68
CA PHE A 96 -1.90 2.94 -4.65
C PHE A 96 -2.85 1.77 -4.95
N ALA A 97 -2.30 0.59 -5.25
CA ALA A 97 -3.08 -0.60 -5.53
C ALA A 97 -3.96 -1.02 -4.35
N LEU A 98 -3.38 -1.07 -3.14
CA LEU A 98 -4.15 -1.38 -1.94
C LEU A 98 -5.27 -0.34 -1.70
N GLY A 99 -4.97 0.94 -1.87
CA GLY A 99 -5.95 2.02 -1.69
C GLY A 99 -7.14 1.90 -2.63
N ILE A 100 -6.88 1.66 -3.92
CA ILE A 100 -7.93 1.48 -4.93
C ILE A 100 -8.77 0.23 -4.67
N ILE A 101 -8.13 -0.91 -4.37
CA ILE A 101 -8.83 -2.16 -4.08
C ILE A 101 -9.72 -1.99 -2.85
N THR A 102 -9.19 -1.36 -1.79
CA THR A 102 -9.93 -1.07 -0.56
C THR A 102 -11.16 -0.22 -0.84
N PHE A 103 -11.01 0.84 -1.64
CA PHE A 103 -12.12 1.70 -2.00
C PHE A 103 -13.19 0.94 -2.82
N GLY A 104 -12.77 0.18 -3.83
CA GLY A 104 -13.68 -0.63 -4.64
C GLY A 104 -14.50 -1.60 -3.79
N ILE A 105 -13.85 -2.29 -2.85
CA ILE A 105 -14.51 -3.16 -1.86
C ILE A 105 -15.56 -2.38 -1.05
N LEU A 106 -15.20 -1.20 -0.54
CA LEU A 106 -16.10 -0.38 0.29
C LEU A 106 -17.32 0.11 -0.50
N VAL A 107 -17.16 0.50 -1.77
CA VAL A 107 -18.29 0.87 -2.64
C VAL A 107 -19.20 -0.32 -2.89
N ILE A 108 -18.65 -1.50 -3.17
CA ILE A 108 -19.44 -2.72 -3.39
C ILE A 108 -20.26 -3.06 -2.12
N LEU A 109 -19.63 -3.03 -0.94
CA LEU A 109 -20.31 -3.26 0.34
C LEU A 109 -21.43 -2.23 0.57
N LEU A 110 -21.15 -0.94 0.35
CA LEU A 110 -22.13 0.12 0.54
C LEU A 110 -23.32 -0.01 -0.42
N ALA A 111 -23.06 -0.30 -1.71
CA ALA A 111 -24.10 -0.53 -2.70
C ALA A 111 -24.98 -1.73 -2.31
N HIS A 112 -24.39 -2.81 -1.79
CA HIS A 112 -25.12 -3.96 -1.29
C HIS A 112 -26.06 -3.60 -0.13
N ILE A 113 -25.56 -2.82 0.85
CA ILE A 113 -26.34 -2.35 2.01
C ILE A 113 -27.51 -1.46 1.58
N LEU A 114 -27.24 -0.45 0.74
CA LEU A 114 -28.22 0.57 0.39
C LEU A 114 -29.36 0.02 -0.46
N TYR A 115 -29.05 -0.90 -1.39
CA TYR A 115 -30.02 -1.37 -2.36
C TYR A 115 -30.58 -2.75 -2.08
N LYS A 116 -30.21 -3.34 -0.93
CA LYS A 116 -30.63 -4.69 -0.53
C LYS A 116 -30.53 -5.68 -1.69
N ALA A 117 -29.46 -5.57 -2.48
CA ALA A 117 -29.15 -6.62 -3.46
C ALA A 117 -29.15 -7.91 -2.65
N GLY A 118 -29.97 -8.90 -3.01
CA GLY A 118 -30.15 -10.10 -2.19
C GLY A 118 -28.79 -10.67 -1.79
N ARG A 119 -28.70 -11.32 -0.62
CA ARG A 119 -27.47 -11.95 -0.12
C ARG A 119 -27.05 -13.11 -1.03
N GLY A 120 -26.55 -12.78 -2.23
CA GLY A 120 -26.05 -13.71 -3.21
C GLY A 120 -24.63 -14.08 -2.82
N PHE A 121 -24.48 -15.04 -1.91
CA PHE A 121 -23.19 -15.64 -1.59
C PHE A 121 -22.65 -16.51 -2.74
N GLU A 122 -23.39 -16.60 -3.86
CA GLU A 122 -23.01 -17.30 -5.08
C GLU A 122 -21.64 -16.85 -5.59
N HIS A 123 -21.38 -15.54 -5.59
CA HIS A 123 -20.13 -14.95 -6.08
C HIS A 123 -19.22 -14.43 -4.95
N ALA A 124 -19.52 -14.76 -3.69
CA ALA A 124 -18.74 -14.27 -2.54
C ALA A 124 -17.27 -14.73 -2.57
N TYR A 125 -16.95 -15.79 -3.31
CA TYR A 125 -15.57 -16.23 -3.53
C TYR A 125 -14.71 -15.18 -4.27
N LEU A 126 -15.30 -14.33 -5.13
CA LEU A 126 -14.58 -13.23 -5.77
C LEU A 126 -14.16 -12.17 -4.75
N MET A 127 -15.06 -11.85 -3.83
CA MET A 127 -14.76 -10.89 -2.77
C MET A 127 -13.73 -11.44 -1.77
N VAL A 128 -13.81 -12.73 -1.47
CA VAL A 128 -12.79 -13.48 -0.72
C VAL A 128 -11.42 -13.38 -1.42
N MET A 129 -11.37 -13.60 -2.74
CA MET A 129 -10.14 -13.53 -3.53
C MET A 129 -9.52 -12.12 -3.46
N VAL A 130 -10.29 -11.09 -3.78
CA VAL A 130 -9.78 -9.70 -3.83
C VAL A 130 -9.34 -9.21 -2.44
N ALA A 131 -10.12 -9.49 -1.39
CA ALA A 131 -9.79 -9.10 -0.04
C ALA A 131 -8.55 -9.84 0.51
N SER A 132 -8.40 -11.13 0.19
CA SER A 132 -7.21 -11.90 0.58
C SER A 132 -5.97 -11.42 -0.17
N PHE A 133 -6.11 -11.12 -1.47
CA PHE A 133 -5.01 -10.57 -2.28
C PHE A 133 -4.53 -9.22 -1.74
N ALA A 134 -5.45 -8.35 -1.30
CA ALA A 134 -5.11 -7.04 -0.73
C ALA A 134 -4.18 -7.15 0.50
N TYR A 135 -4.33 -8.18 1.35
CA TYR A 135 -3.39 -8.43 2.44
C TYR A 135 -1.98 -8.78 1.94
N THR A 136 -1.87 -9.54 0.84
CA THR A 136 -0.57 -9.89 0.25
C THR A 136 0.14 -8.72 -0.42
N ILE A 137 -0.58 -7.65 -0.74
CA ILE A 137 0.02 -6.40 -1.23
C ILE A 137 0.76 -5.70 -0.08
N LYS A 138 0.13 -5.58 1.08
CA LYS A 138 0.69 -4.93 2.26
C LYS A 138 -0.05 -5.34 3.53
N ILE A 139 0.68 -5.49 4.63
CA ILE A 139 0.13 -5.87 5.94
C ILE A 139 -0.96 -4.91 6.43
N SER A 140 -0.92 -3.63 6.06
CA SER A 140 -1.98 -2.66 6.37
C SER A 140 -3.35 -3.06 5.79
N GLY A 141 -3.39 -3.94 4.78
CA GLY A 141 -4.62 -4.54 4.26
C GLY A 141 -5.21 -5.66 5.13
N CYS A 142 -4.61 -5.99 6.29
CA CYS A 142 -5.06 -7.09 7.16
C CYS A 142 -6.53 -6.99 7.59
N LEU A 143 -7.09 -5.79 7.75
CA LEU A 143 -8.50 -5.64 8.09
C LEU A 143 -9.47 -6.07 7.00
N LEU A 144 -9.02 -6.12 5.75
CA LEU A 144 -9.81 -6.68 4.66
C LEU A 144 -10.01 -8.19 4.85
N LEU A 145 -9.19 -8.88 5.64
CA LEU A 145 -9.37 -10.30 5.97
C LEU A 145 -10.60 -10.58 6.84
N ILE A 146 -11.26 -9.56 7.40
CA ILE A 146 -12.56 -9.73 8.06
C ILE A 146 -13.64 -10.14 7.02
N ILE A 147 -13.51 -9.66 5.77
CA ILE A 147 -14.45 -9.95 4.69
C ILE A 147 -14.49 -11.45 4.35
N PRO A 148 -13.38 -12.14 4.04
CA PRO A 148 -13.44 -13.56 3.75
C PRO A 148 -13.97 -14.38 4.92
N ILE A 149 -13.65 -14.02 6.17
CA ILE A 149 -14.21 -14.67 7.36
C ILE A 149 -15.74 -14.51 7.37
N TYR A 150 -16.24 -13.29 7.21
CA TYR A 150 -17.69 -13.01 7.16
C TYR A 150 -18.39 -13.79 6.05
N MET A 151 -17.80 -13.80 4.85
CA MET A 151 -18.37 -14.47 3.68
C MET A 151 -18.42 -15.98 3.86
N ILE A 152 -17.37 -16.60 4.39
CA ILE A 152 -17.33 -18.04 4.66
C ILE A 152 -18.36 -18.44 5.70
N VAL A 153 -18.46 -17.70 6.82
CA VAL A 153 -19.48 -17.97 7.85
C VAL A 153 -20.88 -17.83 7.26
N GLY A 154 -21.12 -16.84 6.39
CA GLY A 154 -22.38 -16.66 5.68
C GLY A 154 -22.72 -17.85 4.78
N GLN A 155 -21.76 -18.32 3.97
CA GLN A 155 -21.90 -19.49 3.11
C GLN A 155 -22.18 -20.77 3.89
N ILE A 156 -21.50 -20.99 5.03
CA ILE A 156 -21.72 -22.16 5.91
C ILE A 156 -23.17 -22.14 6.43
N ARG A 157 -23.64 -21.00 6.93
CA ARG A 157 -25.02 -20.85 7.44
C ARG A 157 -26.09 -21.10 6.38
N GLN A 158 -25.76 -20.92 5.11
CA GLN A 158 -26.65 -21.18 3.97
C GLN A 158 -26.49 -22.60 3.40
N GLY A 159 -25.62 -23.44 3.97
CA GLY A 159 -25.34 -24.79 3.44
C GLY A 159 -24.59 -24.78 2.10
N ALA A 160 -24.00 -23.66 1.69
CA ALA A 160 -23.30 -23.49 0.42
C ALA A 160 -21.86 -24.05 0.46
N TYR A 161 -21.70 -25.31 0.87
CA TYR A 161 -20.38 -25.93 1.11
C TYR A 161 -19.48 -25.99 -0.12
N LYS A 162 -20.04 -26.03 -1.34
CA LYS A 162 -19.27 -25.90 -2.58
C LYS A 162 -18.53 -24.56 -2.64
N ASN A 163 -19.20 -23.46 -2.31
CA ASN A 163 -18.61 -22.13 -2.31
C ASN A 163 -17.62 -21.97 -1.16
N VAL A 164 -17.88 -22.57 0.00
CA VAL A 164 -16.92 -22.61 1.12
C VAL A 164 -15.61 -23.27 0.69
N ARG A 165 -15.67 -24.45 0.06
CA ARG A 165 -14.47 -25.14 -0.44
C ARG A 165 -13.71 -24.30 -1.46
N LEU A 166 -14.43 -23.63 -2.38
CA LEU A 166 -13.81 -22.73 -3.35
C LEU A 166 -13.14 -21.54 -2.66
N SER A 167 -13.83 -20.88 -1.73
CA SER A 167 -13.28 -19.76 -0.95
C SER A 167 -12.04 -20.15 -0.16
N LEU A 168 -12.04 -21.31 0.51
CA LEU A 168 -10.86 -21.83 1.22
C LEU A 168 -9.70 -22.17 0.28
N CYS A 169 -9.99 -22.75 -0.88
CA CYS A 169 -9.01 -23.00 -1.93
C CYS A 169 -8.34 -21.70 -2.39
N MET A 170 -9.14 -20.66 -2.69
CA MET A 170 -8.63 -19.35 -3.12
C MET A 170 -7.77 -18.69 -2.04
N ILE A 171 -8.21 -18.70 -0.77
CA ILE A 171 -7.41 -18.17 0.35
C ILE A 171 -6.07 -18.90 0.43
N THR A 172 -6.09 -20.23 0.33
CA THR A 172 -4.87 -21.05 0.41
C THR A 172 -3.92 -20.71 -0.73
N LEU A 173 -4.41 -20.68 -1.98
CA LEU A 173 -3.61 -20.38 -3.17
C LEU A 173 -2.99 -18.96 -3.13
N ILE A 174 -3.70 -18.00 -2.56
CA ILE A 174 -3.26 -16.59 -2.50
C ILE A 174 -2.28 -16.37 -1.34
N LEU A 175 -2.56 -16.93 -0.17
CA LEU A 175 -1.77 -16.68 1.03
C LEU A 175 -0.54 -17.60 1.13
N SER A 176 -0.61 -18.84 0.67
CA SER A 176 0.51 -19.78 0.84
C SER A 176 1.82 -19.31 0.20
N PRO A 177 1.86 -18.71 -1.02
CA PRO A 177 3.11 -18.25 -1.60
C PRO A 177 3.76 -17.13 -0.77
N LEU A 178 2.94 -16.23 -0.22
CA LEU A 178 3.39 -15.16 0.67
C LEU A 178 4.03 -15.74 1.94
N LEU A 179 3.31 -16.62 2.63
CA LEU A 179 3.74 -17.20 3.91
C LEU A 179 5.00 -18.07 3.75
N ILE A 180 5.06 -18.88 2.69
CA ILE A 180 6.22 -19.71 2.37
C ILE A 180 7.44 -18.82 2.09
N ARG A 181 7.28 -17.78 1.26
CA ARG A 181 8.40 -16.88 0.95
C ARG A 181 8.86 -16.10 2.18
N ASN A 182 7.95 -15.66 3.04
CA ASN A 182 8.33 -15.03 4.31
C ASN A 182 9.18 -15.98 5.17
N ALA A 183 8.75 -17.23 5.30
CA ALA A 183 9.47 -18.25 6.06
C ALA A 183 10.88 -18.50 5.48
N ILE A 184 11.01 -18.56 4.15
CA ILE A 184 12.31 -18.71 3.49
C ILE A 184 13.17 -17.47 3.72
N THR A 185 12.68 -16.26 3.42
CA THR A 185 13.51 -15.05 3.38
C THR A 185 13.90 -14.53 4.77
N SER A 186 13.05 -14.72 5.78
CA SER A 186 13.23 -14.15 7.13
C SER A 186 13.36 -15.19 8.24
N GLY A 187 12.90 -16.42 8.00
CA GLY A 187 12.71 -17.41 9.05
C GLY A 187 11.42 -17.26 9.87
N TYR A 188 10.54 -16.31 9.53
CA TYR A 188 9.24 -16.08 10.17
C TYR A 188 8.09 -16.17 9.17
N VAL A 189 6.93 -16.66 9.63
CA VAL A 189 5.72 -16.77 8.79
C VAL A 189 5.12 -15.39 8.46
N PHE A 190 5.10 -14.48 9.43
CA PHE A 190 4.41 -13.19 9.35
C PHE A 190 5.36 -11.98 9.26
N ALA A 191 6.49 -12.14 8.58
CA ALA A 191 7.46 -11.06 8.40
C ALA A 191 6.85 -9.78 7.75
N PRO A 192 7.32 -8.57 8.12
CA PRO A 192 8.35 -8.29 9.12
C PRO A 192 7.85 -8.33 10.57
N LEU A 193 6.58 -8.64 10.85
CA LEU A 193 6.06 -8.77 12.22
C LEU A 193 6.50 -10.12 12.81
N ASN A 194 7.71 -10.16 13.37
CA ASN A 194 8.31 -11.39 13.90
C ASN A 194 7.79 -11.80 15.29
N MET A 195 6.59 -11.33 15.67
CA MET A 195 5.99 -11.61 16.98
C MET A 195 5.61 -13.08 17.18
N ILE A 196 5.30 -13.77 16.08
CA ILE A 196 4.87 -15.16 16.09
C ILE A 196 6.03 -16.03 15.66
N ASP A 197 6.62 -16.70 16.65
CA ASP A 197 7.73 -17.61 16.47
C ASP A 197 7.26 -19.07 16.51
N ILE A 198 7.19 -19.72 15.35
CA ILE A 198 6.79 -21.14 15.21
C ILE A 198 7.90 -21.96 14.52
N LEU A 199 8.91 -21.30 13.94
CA LEU A 199 9.89 -21.91 13.03
C LEU A 199 11.31 -21.77 13.57
N SER A 200 12.10 -22.83 13.44
CA SER A 200 13.46 -22.94 14.00
C SER A 200 14.53 -23.13 12.91
N PHE A 201 14.55 -22.24 11.92
CA PHE A 201 15.57 -22.26 10.86
C PHE A 201 16.92 -21.72 11.32
N ASP A 202 18.02 -22.24 10.78
CA ASP A 202 19.38 -21.75 11.07
C ASP A 202 19.67 -20.35 10.50
N TRP A 203 18.86 -19.90 9.54
CA TRP A 203 18.96 -18.58 8.90
C TRP A 203 17.94 -17.56 9.42
N LYS A 204 17.31 -17.85 10.55
CA LYS A 204 16.26 -17.00 11.09
C LYS A 204 16.81 -15.64 11.51
N MET A 205 16.04 -14.59 11.20
CA MET A 205 16.45 -13.23 11.49
C MET A 205 16.43 -12.91 12.99
N PRO A 206 17.53 -12.36 13.57
CA PRO A 206 17.53 -11.91 14.95
C PRO A 206 16.59 -10.71 15.15
N ALA A 207 15.98 -10.61 16.33
CA ALA A 207 15.12 -9.48 16.68
C ALA A 207 15.87 -8.11 16.64
N ALA A 208 17.18 -8.12 16.90
CA ALA A 208 18.02 -6.93 16.79
C ALA A 208 18.08 -6.39 15.34
N THR A 209 18.22 -7.29 14.36
CA THR A 209 18.28 -6.96 12.93
C THR A 209 16.96 -6.36 12.44
N GLU A 210 15.83 -6.89 12.91
CA GLU A 210 14.51 -6.32 12.64
C GLU A 210 14.41 -4.88 13.16
N LYS A 211 14.73 -4.69 14.44
CA LYS A 211 14.63 -3.38 15.10
C LYS A 211 15.54 -2.35 14.44
N SER A 212 16.79 -2.69 14.15
CA SER A 212 17.73 -1.79 13.47
C SER A 212 17.28 -1.49 12.03
N GLY A 213 16.73 -2.48 11.34
CA GLY A 213 16.24 -2.32 9.97
C GLY A 213 15.02 -1.41 9.89
N LEU A 214 14.03 -1.60 10.78
CA LEU A 214 12.83 -0.76 10.85
C LEU A 214 13.17 0.69 11.22
N VAL A 215 14.11 0.87 12.16
CA VAL A 215 14.62 2.19 12.55
C VAL A 215 15.39 2.83 11.40
N GLY A 216 16.31 2.11 10.75
CA GLY A 216 17.03 2.59 9.57
C GLY A 216 16.10 2.99 8.42
N TRP A 217 15.00 2.25 8.22
CA TRP A 217 13.98 2.60 7.24
C TRP A 217 13.24 3.89 7.56
N SER A 218 12.95 4.14 8.84
CA SER A 218 12.35 5.41 9.27
C SER A 218 13.27 6.60 9.02
N TYR A 219 14.59 6.40 9.12
CA TYR A 219 15.60 7.42 8.83
C TYR A 219 15.82 7.65 7.33
N LEU A 220 15.75 6.62 6.47
CA LEU A 220 15.83 6.79 5.01
C LEU A 220 14.70 7.65 4.41
N LEU A 221 13.59 7.81 5.14
CA LEU A 221 12.48 8.68 4.75
C LEU A 221 12.69 10.15 5.18
N GLU A 222 13.63 10.43 6.09
CA GLU A 222 13.94 11.77 6.63
C GLU A 222 14.67 12.72 5.63
N PRO A 223 15.65 12.26 4.81
CA PRO A 223 16.33 13.06 3.78
C PRO A 223 15.37 13.73 2.78
N TYR A 224 14.33 13.00 2.38
CA TYR A 224 13.30 13.47 1.44
C TYR A 224 12.51 14.67 1.98
N ARG A 225 12.51 14.91 3.30
CA ARG A 225 11.78 16.00 3.94
C ARG A 225 12.68 17.16 4.37
N THR A 226 13.93 16.88 4.73
CA THR A 226 14.87 17.91 5.18
C THR A 226 15.57 18.61 4.01
N GLY A 227 15.61 18.00 2.83
CA GLY A 227 16.45 18.47 1.72
C GLY A 227 17.95 18.26 1.99
N ILE A 228 18.26 17.44 2.99
CA ILE A 228 19.60 16.91 3.21
C ILE A 228 19.73 15.77 2.20
N THR A 229 20.41 16.02 1.10
CA THR A 229 20.63 15.01 0.04
C THR A 229 21.61 13.90 0.45
N HIS A 230 22.26 14.05 1.61
CA HIS A 230 23.23 13.11 2.14
C HIS A 230 23.04 12.98 3.65
N ILE A 231 22.35 11.94 4.10
CA ILE A 231 22.71 11.41 5.41
C ILE A 231 23.89 10.51 5.09
N SER A 232 25.11 11.01 5.30
CA SER A 232 26.25 10.12 5.38
C SER A 232 26.01 9.18 6.57
N ILE A 233 25.41 8.02 6.30
CA ILE A 233 25.55 6.82 7.13
C ILE A 233 26.99 6.31 6.94
N THR A 234 27.97 7.22 7.00
CA THR A 234 29.38 6.89 7.05
C THR A 234 29.64 6.32 8.42
N GLU A 235 29.50 5.00 8.56
CA GLU A 235 29.98 4.24 9.72
C GLU A 235 29.54 4.78 11.10
N VAL A 236 28.44 5.54 11.18
CA VAL A 236 27.86 5.95 12.45
C VAL A 236 26.96 4.81 12.94
N ASP A 237 27.61 3.89 13.65
CA ASP A 237 27.20 3.50 15.00
C ASP A 237 26.83 2.02 15.28
N LEU A 238 27.64 1.08 14.78
CA LEU A 238 27.72 -0.28 15.35
C LEU A 238 28.83 -0.42 16.42
N GLN A 239 29.44 0.70 16.85
CA GLN A 239 30.51 0.77 17.88
C GLN A 239 30.30 1.85 18.97
N GLY A 240 29.07 2.21 19.32
CA GLY A 240 28.76 2.74 20.67
C GLY A 240 28.70 4.26 20.84
N LYS A 241 28.49 5.02 19.77
CA LYS A 241 28.23 6.47 19.78
C LYS A 241 26.77 6.79 19.48
N LYS A 242 25.91 6.53 20.49
CA LYS A 242 24.47 6.83 20.53
C LYS A 242 24.03 7.88 19.51
N ILE A 243 23.20 7.47 18.56
CA ILE A 243 22.23 8.35 17.92
C ILE A 243 21.26 8.85 19.01
N THR A 244 21.72 9.79 19.83
CA THR A 244 20.89 10.64 20.70
C THR A 244 20.31 11.72 19.78
N GLU A 245 19.05 11.74 19.41
CA GLU A 245 17.87 11.09 19.95
C GLU A 245 17.00 10.70 18.75
N PRO A 246 16.23 9.59 18.79
CA PRO A 246 15.09 9.46 17.88
C PRO A 246 14.27 10.73 18.02
N VAL A 247 13.81 11.36 16.91
CA VAL A 247 12.83 12.45 17.00
C VAL A 247 11.79 11.96 18.01
N PRO A 248 11.68 12.58 19.19
CA PRO A 248 10.92 11.94 20.23
C PRO A 248 9.51 11.80 19.68
N LEU A 249 8.98 10.58 19.62
CA LEU A 249 7.59 10.26 19.25
C LEU A 249 6.57 11.00 20.16
N THR A 250 7.05 11.90 21.03
CA THR A 250 6.30 13.02 21.55
C THR A 250 5.57 13.79 20.45
N PHE A 251 4.34 14.19 20.78
CA PHE A 251 3.48 15.02 19.95
C PHE A 251 4.19 16.26 19.38
N LYS A 252 5.13 16.86 20.11
CA LYS A 252 5.92 18.03 19.66
C LYS A 252 6.92 17.71 18.54
N GLY A 253 7.58 16.55 18.58
CA GLY A 253 8.48 16.10 17.51
C GLY A 253 7.70 15.79 16.22
N ILE A 254 6.55 15.12 16.38
CA ILE A 254 5.56 14.87 15.33
C ILE A 254 5.07 16.17 14.68
N LEU A 255 4.71 17.18 15.48
CA LEU A 255 4.23 18.47 14.98
C LEU A 255 5.30 19.19 14.19
N ARG A 256 6.55 19.24 14.70
CA ARG A 256 7.68 19.88 14.03
C ARG A 256 8.00 19.24 12.69
N ALA A 257 8.03 17.90 12.63
CA ALA A 257 8.23 17.16 11.38
C ALA A 257 7.09 17.43 10.39
N ALA A 258 5.83 17.43 10.85
CA ALA A 258 4.66 17.75 10.03
C ALA A 258 4.74 19.15 9.39
N THR A 259 5.25 20.14 10.13
CA THR A 259 5.35 21.54 9.70
C THR A 259 6.60 21.88 8.88
N TYR A 260 7.60 21.00 8.82
CA TYR A 260 8.87 21.32 8.16
C TYR A 260 8.73 21.30 6.63
N LYS A 261 8.97 22.45 5.98
CA LYS A 261 8.87 22.70 4.52
C LYS A 261 7.49 22.45 3.87
N GLN A 262 6.44 22.14 4.64
CA GLN A 262 5.09 22.02 4.07
C GLN A 262 4.47 23.39 3.87
N ASN A 263 3.79 23.57 2.73
CA ASN A 263 3.05 24.79 2.47
C ASN A 263 1.90 24.90 3.48
N VAL A 264 1.50 26.12 3.85
CA VAL A 264 0.39 26.35 4.81
C VAL A 264 -0.89 25.65 4.34
N TYR A 265 -1.07 25.53 3.02
CA TYR A 265 -2.16 24.78 2.41
C TYR A 265 -2.12 23.27 2.70
N ASP A 266 -0.93 22.64 2.71
CA ASP A 266 -0.78 21.20 2.97
C ASP A 266 -1.07 20.88 4.43
N ILE A 267 -0.64 21.76 5.33
CA ILE A 267 -0.93 21.67 6.77
C ILE A 267 -2.44 21.84 6.99
N GLY A 268 -3.04 22.88 6.40
CA GLY A 268 -4.48 23.13 6.50
C GLY A 268 -5.31 21.96 5.96
N LEU A 269 -4.95 21.43 4.79
CA LEU A 269 -5.61 20.26 4.20
C LEU A 269 -5.45 19.02 5.10
N SER A 270 -4.27 18.77 5.64
CA SER A 270 -4.02 17.65 6.56
C SER A 270 -4.86 17.77 7.83
N MET A 271 -5.00 18.98 8.39
CA MET A 271 -5.86 19.24 9.53
C MET A 271 -7.35 19.02 9.20
N VAL A 272 -7.80 19.42 8.01
CA VAL A 272 -9.18 19.16 7.54
C VAL A 272 -9.42 17.67 7.38
N LEU A 273 -8.48 16.92 6.79
CA LEU A 273 -8.58 15.47 6.64
C LEU A 273 -8.61 14.77 8.00
N LEU A 274 -7.75 15.16 8.95
CA LEU A 274 -7.76 14.65 10.32
C LEU A 274 -9.07 15.00 11.05
N LEU A 275 -9.55 16.24 10.96
CA LEU A 275 -10.81 16.64 11.59
C LEU A 275 -11.99 15.87 10.99
N SER A 276 -12.04 15.73 9.66
CA SER A 276 -13.06 14.92 8.99
C SER A 276 -13.02 13.47 9.47
N THR A 277 -11.82 12.93 9.70
CA THR A 277 -11.62 11.59 10.24
C THR A 277 -12.24 11.45 11.62
N PHE A 278 -11.95 12.37 12.53
CA PHE A 278 -12.50 12.35 13.89
C PHE A 278 -14.03 12.44 13.87
N ILE A 279 -14.60 13.33 13.04
CA ILE A 279 -16.06 13.45 12.87
C ILE A 279 -16.65 12.12 12.42
N HIS A 280 -16.06 11.49 11.39
CA HIS A 280 -16.57 10.22 10.89
C HIS A 280 -16.37 9.08 11.89
N LEU A 281 -15.29 9.06 12.67
CA LEU A 281 -15.07 8.06 13.72
C LEU A 281 -16.16 8.16 14.80
N VAL A 282 -16.50 9.37 15.25
CA VAL A 282 -17.59 9.60 16.21
C VAL A 282 -18.95 9.22 15.60
N ALA A 283 -19.19 9.60 14.34
CA ALA A 283 -20.38 9.16 13.61
C ALA A 283 -20.44 7.63 13.47
N GLY A 284 -19.30 6.97 13.27
CA GLY A 284 -19.16 5.52 13.20
C GLY A 284 -19.52 4.84 14.51
N ILE A 285 -19.04 5.34 15.64
CA ILE A 285 -19.39 4.84 16.97
C ILE A 285 -20.90 4.96 17.21
N THR A 286 -21.51 6.11 16.88
CA THR A 286 -22.97 6.28 17.01
C THR A 286 -23.75 5.39 16.06
N TYR A 287 -23.25 5.16 14.85
CA TYR A 287 -23.84 4.23 13.89
C TYR A 287 -23.76 2.77 14.36
N LEU A 288 -22.60 2.33 14.87
CA LEU A 288 -22.39 0.99 15.42
C LEU A 288 -23.39 0.69 16.55
N LYS A 289 -23.72 1.67 17.40
CA LYS A 289 -24.75 1.53 18.45
C LYS A 289 -26.17 1.27 17.91
N ARG A 290 -26.45 1.64 16.66
CA ARG A 290 -27.76 1.42 16.00
C ARG A 290 -27.84 0.08 15.29
N ILE A 291 -26.72 -0.61 15.12
CA ILE A 291 -26.69 -1.90 14.41
C ILE A 291 -27.27 -2.98 15.33
N LYS A 292 -28.39 -3.56 14.90
CA LYS A 292 -29.11 -4.59 15.69
C LYS A 292 -28.42 -5.95 15.69
N SER A 293 -27.57 -6.25 14.70
CA SER A 293 -26.89 -7.54 14.56
C SER A 293 -25.43 -7.36 14.18
N TRP A 294 -24.55 -8.00 14.94
CA TRP A 294 -23.11 -8.07 14.71
C TRP A 294 -22.78 -8.88 13.44
N PHE A 295 -23.71 -9.71 12.96
CA PHE A 295 -23.59 -10.40 11.69
C PHE A 295 -24.50 -9.75 10.64
N SER A 296 -24.15 -8.52 10.27
CA SER A 296 -24.84 -7.75 9.23
C SER A 296 -23.83 -7.07 8.29
N ASP A 297 -24.24 -6.83 7.05
CA ASP A 297 -23.39 -6.20 6.04
C ASP A 297 -23.00 -4.77 6.48
N SER A 298 -23.90 -4.07 7.18
CA SER A 298 -23.63 -2.77 7.81
C SER A 298 -22.54 -2.84 8.89
N PHE A 299 -22.52 -3.90 9.70
CA PHE A 299 -21.46 -4.10 10.69
C PHE A 299 -20.12 -4.37 10.01
N LEU A 300 -20.12 -5.24 8.98
CA LEU A 300 -18.91 -5.52 8.19
C LEU A 300 -18.35 -4.25 7.56
N PHE A 301 -19.18 -3.46 6.88
CA PHE A 301 -18.77 -2.20 6.27
C PHE A 301 -18.19 -1.23 7.30
N ALA A 302 -18.86 -1.07 8.45
CA ALA A 302 -18.38 -0.22 9.52
C ALA A 302 -17.03 -0.71 10.09
N MET A 303 -16.88 -2.03 10.30
CA MET A 303 -15.64 -2.60 10.84
C MET A 303 -14.46 -2.41 9.87
N VAL A 304 -14.66 -2.65 8.58
CA VAL A 304 -13.62 -2.45 7.56
C VAL A 304 -13.25 -0.97 7.46
N LEU A 305 -14.23 -0.08 7.40
CA LEU A 305 -14.01 1.35 7.24
C LEU A 305 -13.37 1.99 8.49
N TYR A 306 -14.03 1.87 9.65
CA TYR A 306 -13.57 2.49 10.90
C TYR A 306 -12.40 1.76 11.54
N GLY A 307 -12.36 0.44 11.47
CA GLY A 307 -11.19 -0.33 11.89
C GLY A 307 -9.98 0.05 11.04
N GLY A 308 -10.16 0.18 9.72
CA GLY A 308 -9.11 0.57 8.78
C GLY A 308 -8.48 1.89 9.16
N MET A 309 -9.36 2.84 9.48
CA MET A 309 -8.98 4.15 9.94
C MET A 309 -8.26 4.14 11.29
N LEU A 310 -8.75 3.35 12.25
CA LEU A 310 -8.12 3.24 13.57
C LEU A 310 -6.71 2.66 13.45
N ILE A 311 -6.52 1.60 12.66
CA ILE A 311 -5.19 1.05 12.39
C ILE A 311 -4.29 2.12 11.77
N TRP A 312 -4.79 2.90 10.80
CA TRP A 312 -4.00 3.99 10.25
C TRP A 312 -3.63 5.05 11.30
N LEU A 313 -4.56 5.45 12.17
CA LEU A 313 -4.30 6.42 13.25
C LEU A 313 -3.30 5.91 14.28
N LEU A 314 -3.35 4.62 14.61
CA LEU A 314 -2.40 3.98 15.53
C LEU A 314 -1.00 3.86 14.93
N ILE A 315 -0.94 3.68 13.61
CA ILE A 315 0.30 3.63 12.84
C ILE A 315 0.84 5.05 12.59
N LEU A 316 -0.01 6.08 12.53
CA LEU A 316 0.34 7.48 12.24
C LEU A 316 1.61 8.02 12.94
N PRO A 317 1.85 7.81 14.25
CA PRO A 317 3.02 8.35 14.94
C PRO A 317 4.36 7.88 14.37
N VAL A 318 4.41 6.66 13.81
CA VAL A 318 5.62 6.07 13.20
C VAL A 318 5.76 6.47 11.71
N TRP A 319 4.71 7.03 11.08
CA TRP A 319 4.60 7.16 9.62
C TRP A 319 4.33 8.57 9.11
N ILE A 320 4.42 9.59 9.97
CA ILE A 320 4.42 11.02 9.58
C ILE A 320 5.56 11.34 8.57
N ILE A 321 6.51 10.42 8.38
CA ILE A 321 7.61 10.51 7.41
C ILE A 321 7.23 9.92 6.02
N GLY A 322 6.18 9.08 5.92
CA GLY A 322 5.74 8.42 4.67
C GLY A 322 4.50 9.03 3.97
N GLY A 323 3.82 10.01 4.60
CA GLY A 323 2.66 10.72 4.03
C GLY A 323 1.31 9.97 4.12
N LEU A 324 0.23 10.63 3.65
CA LEU A 324 -1.18 10.14 3.57
C LEU A 324 -1.38 8.82 2.78
N ARG A 325 -0.29 8.19 2.30
CA ARG A 325 -0.27 7.11 1.30
C ARG A 325 -0.98 5.83 1.74
N ILE A 326 -0.93 5.48 3.02
CA ILE A 326 -1.46 4.20 3.52
C ILE A 326 -2.98 4.26 3.76
N ALA A 327 -3.53 5.46 3.97
CA ALA A 327 -4.94 5.64 4.32
C ALA A 327 -5.84 5.92 3.11
N ILE A 328 -5.29 6.03 1.90
CA ILE A 328 -5.97 6.57 0.73
C ILE A 328 -7.34 5.93 0.53
N GLY A 329 -7.44 4.60 0.61
CA GLY A 329 -8.71 3.90 0.44
C GLY A 329 -9.74 4.27 1.52
N TYR A 330 -9.30 4.38 2.78
CA TYR A 330 -10.18 4.68 3.92
C TYR A 330 -10.51 6.18 4.02
N VAL A 331 -9.49 7.05 4.03
CA VAL A 331 -9.64 8.52 4.05
C VAL A 331 -10.34 9.02 2.80
N GLY A 332 -9.98 8.51 1.63
CA GLY A 332 -10.66 8.81 0.38
C GLY A 332 -12.13 8.44 0.46
N MET A 333 -12.47 7.26 1.01
CA MET A 333 -13.87 6.87 1.21
C MET A 333 -14.63 7.86 2.11
N TYR A 334 -14.03 8.34 3.21
CA TYR A 334 -14.71 9.34 4.07
C TYR A 334 -14.95 10.66 3.35
N VAL A 335 -13.93 11.19 2.69
CA VAL A 335 -14.03 12.45 1.94
C VAL A 335 -15.09 12.30 0.85
N CYS A 336 -15.02 11.23 0.06
CA CYS A 336 -16.00 10.94 -0.98
C CYS A 336 -17.40 10.74 -0.41
N LEU A 337 -17.58 10.05 0.71
CA LEU A 337 -18.90 9.83 1.33
C LEU A 337 -19.50 11.13 1.86
N ALA A 338 -18.73 11.96 2.56
CA ALA A 338 -19.20 13.26 3.04
C ALA A 338 -19.62 14.16 1.86
N MET A 339 -18.77 14.26 0.84
CA MET A 339 -19.06 15.04 -0.36
C MET A 339 -20.28 14.48 -1.12
N ALA A 340 -20.38 13.16 -1.26
CA ALA A 340 -21.49 12.52 -1.96
C ALA A 340 -22.82 12.76 -1.25
N LEU A 341 -22.85 12.75 0.08
CA LEU A 341 -24.05 13.07 0.85
C LEU A 341 -24.47 14.53 0.65
N VAL A 342 -23.53 15.48 0.63
CA VAL A 342 -23.81 16.89 0.36
C VAL A 342 -24.35 17.07 -1.07
N ILE A 343 -23.65 16.51 -2.06
CA ILE A 343 -24.07 16.58 -3.47
C ILE A 343 -25.44 15.93 -3.66
N TRP A 344 -25.70 14.79 -3.04
CA TRP A 344 -26.99 14.12 -3.10
C TRP A 344 -28.13 14.97 -2.53
N HIS A 345 -27.91 15.70 -1.42
CA HIS A 345 -28.90 16.63 -0.89
C HIS A 345 -29.13 17.82 -1.83
N LEU A 346 -28.07 18.39 -2.40
CA LEU A 346 -28.16 19.50 -3.35
C LEU A 346 -28.87 19.09 -4.64
N ASP A 347 -28.56 17.91 -5.17
CA ASP A 347 -29.16 17.41 -6.41
C ASP A 347 -30.66 17.10 -6.23
N ARG A 348 -31.09 16.77 -5.01
CA ARG A 348 -32.51 16.66 -4.68
C ARG A 348 -33.24 18.01 -4.72
N LEU A 349 -32.55 19.10 -4.40
CA LEU A 349 -33.10 20.45 -4.39
C LEU A 349 -33.04 21.12 -5.78
N TYR A 350 -31.96 20.91 -6.52
CA TYR A 350 -31.65 21.64 -7.76
C TYR A 350 -31.61 20.76 -9.02
N LYS A 351 -32.14 19.53 -8.96
CA LYS A 351 -31.92 18.46 -9.98
C LYS A 351 -30.40 18.14 -10.07
N PRO A 352 -29.88 17.25 -10.94
CA PRO A 352 -28.48 16.76 -10.84
C PRO A 352 -27.40 17.79 -11.27
N PHE A 353 -27.63 19.07 -11.00
CA PHE A 353 -26.76 20.19 -11.30
C PHE A 353 -25.41 20.09 -10.58
N ALA A 354 -25.39 19.72 -9.30
CA ALA A 354 -24.14 19.65 -8.54
C ALA A 354 -23.26 18.51 -9.03
N THR A 355 -23.85 17.36 -9.39
CA THR A 355 -23.11 16.26 -10.04
C THR A 355 -22.53 16.68 -11.39
N TYR A 356 -23.30 17.35 -12.26
CA TYR A 356 -22.77 17.82 -13.55
C TYR A 356 -21.69 18.90 -13.41
N LEU A 357 -21.84 19.81 -12.46
CA LEU A 357 -20.84 20.82 -12.16
C LEU A 357 -19.52 20.18 -11.71
N LEU A 358 -19.59 19.18 -10.82
CA LEU A 358 -18.42 18.44 -10.36
C LEU A 358 -17.72 17.72 -11.53
N LEU A 359 -18.48 17.03 -12.39
CA LEU A 359 -17.94 16.36 -13.57
C LEU A 359 -17.24 17.35 -14.51
N THR A 360 -17.87 18.48 -14.77
CA THR A 360 -17.33 19.53 -15.64
C THR A 360 -16.06 20.12 -15.05
N ALA A 361 -16.07 20.47 -13.77
CA ALA A 361 -14.89 20.98 -13.06
C ALA A 361 -13.75 19.96 -13.05
N SER A 362 -14.07 18.68 -12.84
CA SER A 362 -13.11 17.58 -12.87
C SER A 362 -12.47 17.43 -14.25
N PHE A 363 -13.28 17.45 -15.31
CA PHE A 363 -12.84 17.37 -16.69
C PHE A 363 -11.95 18.56 -17.06
N LEU A 364 -12.39 19.79 -16.77
CA LEU A 364 -11.61 21.00 -17.02
C LEU A 364 -10.28 21.01 -16.26
N PHE A 365 -10.27 20.53 -15.01
CA PHE A 365 -9.05 20.38 -14.23
C PHE A 365 -8.08 19.38 -14.87
N GLN A 366 -8.57 18.23 -15.34
CA GLN A 366 -7.75 17.25 -16.06
C GLN A 366 -7.15 17.84 -17.33
N ILE A 367 -7.97 18.52 -18.14
CA ILE A 367 -7.54 19.21 -19.36
C ILE A 367 -6.46 20.24 -19.05
N LYS A 368 -6.66 21.10 -18.06
CA LYS A 368 -5.66 22.08 -17.62
C LYS A 368 -4.32 21.43 -17.28
N ASN A 369 -4.33 20.31 -16.55
CA ASN A 369 -3.10 19.62 -16.16
C ASN A 369 -2.36 19.04 -17.37
N ILE A 370 -3.07 18.47 -18.36
CA ILE A 370 -2.47 17.99 -19.61
C ILE A 370 -1.78 19.15 -20.35
N PHE A 371 -2.41 20.33 -20.36
CA PHE A 371 -1.83 21.51 -21.02
C PHE A 371 -0.69 22.16 -20.24
N ASN A 372 -0.63 22.00 -18.92
CA ASN A 372 0.39 22.59 -18.03
C ASN A 372 1.63 21.71 -17.82
N VAL A 373 1.78 20.61 -18.55
CA VAL A 373 3.02 19.83 -18.54
C VAL A 373 4.14 20.71 -19.12
N GLU A 374 5.12 21.09 -18.29
CA GLU A 374 6.17 22.08 -18.62
C GLU A 374 7.12 21.58 -19.72
N ASP A 375 7.42 20.27 -19.77
CA ASP A 375 8.39 19.69 -20.70
C ASP A 375 7.76 18.73 -21.73
N LYS A 376 6.76 19.20 -22.47
CA LYS A 376 6.07 18.37 -23.49
C LYS A 376 7.03 17.79 -24.53
N GLN A 377 8.04 18.56 -24.92
CA GLN A 377 8.95 18.16 -25.99
C GLN A 377 9.92 17.07 -25.52
N GLU A 378 10.45 17.17 -24.30
CA GLU A 378 11.29 16.13 -23.68
C GLU A 378 10.49 14.86 -23.37
N ILE A 379 9.25 15.00 -22.90
CA ILE A 379 8.35 13.87 -22.63
C ILE A 379 8.07 13.09 -23.91
N VAL A 380 7.72 13.80 -24.99
CA VAL A 380 7.42 13.16 -26.28
C VAL A 380 8.67 12.53 -26.89
N SER A 381 9.84 13.16 -26.78
CA SER A 381 11.07 12.61 -27.36
C SER A 381 11.62 11.41 -26.59
N ASN A 382 11.54 11.41 -25.25
CA ASN A 382 12.25 10.45 -24.41
C ASN A 382 11.34 9.40 -23.75
N TYR A 383 10.02 9.63 -23.66
CA TYR A 383 9.11 8.82 -22.85
C TYR A 383 7.87 8.31 -23.61
N TRP A 384 7.68 8.70 -24.88
CA TRP A 384 6.47 8.37 -25.64
C TRP A 384 6.36 6.90 -26.06
N LEU A 385 7.49 6.28 -26.43
CA LEU A 385 7.52 4.90 -26.96
C LEU A 385 8.01 3.88 -25.93
N VAL A 386 9.00 4.24 -25.12
CA VAL A 386 9.63 3.32 -24.16
C VAL A 386 9.92 4.10 -22.88
N PRO A 387 9.61 3.56 -21.68
CA PRO A 387 9.98 4.21 -20.42
C PRO A 387 11.51 4.25 -20.28
N PRO A 388 12.07 5.27 -19.59
CA PRO A 388 13.50 5.34 -19.35
C PRO A 388 13.95 4.17 -18.46
N ALA A 389 15.23 3.80 -18.61
CA ALA A 389 15.86 2.87 -17.68
C ALA A 389 15.88 3.45 -16.26
N TYR A 390 15.83 2.57 -15.25
CA TYR A 390 16.10 2.99 -13.88
C TYR A 390 17.51 3.58 -13.78
N PRO A 391 17.72 4.62 -12.96
CA PRO A 391 19.07 5.11 -12.68
C PRO A 391 19.90 3.96 -12.09
N ILE A 392 21.15 3.86 -12.52
CA ILE A 392 22.10 2.87 -12.01
C ILE A 392 23.06 3.62 -11.11
N THR A 393 23.12 3.20 -9.85
CA THR A 393 24.05 3.76 -8.88
C THR A 393 25.40 3.08 -8.97
N HIS A 394 26.46 3.86 -8.79
CA HIS A 394 27.80 3.30 -8.69
C HIS A 394 27.91 2.48 -7.40
N THR A 395 28.35 1.23 -7.54
CA THR A 395 28.52 0.31 -6.40
C THR A 395 29.94 -0.24 -6.35
N LYS A 396 30.39 -0.56 -5.13
CA LYS A 396 31.61 -1.35 -4.91
C LYS A 396 31.24 -2.78 -4.48
N PRO A 397 31.96 -3.80 -4.98
CA PRO A 397 31.81 -5.15 -4.48
C PRO A 397 32.40 -5.26 -3.07
N VAL A 398 31.67 -5.89 -2.15
CA VAL A 398 32.11 -6.21 -0.80
C VAL A 398 32.03 -7.72 -0.62
N LYS A 399 33.12 -8.33 -0.19
CA LYS A 399 33.20 -9.79 -0.01
C LYS A 399 32.57 -10.21 1.33
N ILE A 400 31.74 -11.24 1.30
CA ILE A 400 31.25 -12.00 2.46
C ILE A 400 31.59 -13.46 2.20
N ASP A 401 32.58 -13.97 2.92
CA ASP A 401 33.08 -15.34 2.77
C ASP A 401 33.40 -15.65 1.30
N ASP A 402 32.69 -16.60 0.68
CA ASP A 402 32.87 -16.99 -0.72
C ASP A 402 31.95 -16.23 -1.71
N THR A 403 31.18 -15.24 -1.23
CA THR A 403 30.21 -14.49 -2.03
C THR A 403 30.54 -12.99 -2.08
N TYR A 404 29.97 -12.29 -3.06
CA TYR A 404 30.09 -10.84 -3.21
C TYR A 404 28.72 -10.17 -3.11
N LEU A 405 28.70 -8.98 -2.53
CA LEU A 405 27.56 -8.08 -2.52
C LEU A 405 27.95 -6.70 -3.04
N TYR A 406 26.95 -5.90 -3.38
CA TYR A 406 27.17 -4.55 -3.89
C TYR A 406 26.74 -3.51 -2.85
N MET A 407 27.56 -2.49 -2.64
CA MET A 407 27.21 -1.34 -1.80
C MET A 407 27.38 -0.04 -2.60
N PRO A 408 26.42 0.89 -2.54
CA PRO A 408 26.53 2.18 -3.22
C PRO A 408 27.73 2.98 -2.71
N VAL A 409 28.36 3.76 -3.60
CA VAL A 409 29.52 4.62 -3.31
C VAL A 409 29.25 6.08 -3.68
N GLY A 410 29.98 6.99 -3.04
CA GLY A 410 29.92 8.42 -3.34
C GLY A 410 28.76 9.11 -2.61
N ASN A 411 28.10 10.04 -3.30
CA ASN A 411 26.98 10.82 -2.75
C ASN A 411 25.63 10.07 -2.78
N GLU A 412 25.60 8.85 -3.32
CA GLU A 412 24.41 8.01 -3.51
C GLU A 412 24.32 6.86 -2.48
N VAL A 413 24.98 6.98 -1.32
CA VAL A 413 25.15 5.92 -0.31
C VAL A 413 23.82 5.30 0.17
N ASP A 414 22.70 5.99 -0.03
CA ASP A 414 21.42 5.64 0.59
C ASP A 414 20.56 4.69 -0.28
N PHE A 415 20.86 4.49 -1.57
CA PHE A 415 19.98 3.73 -2.47
C PHE A 415 20.71 2.83 -3.47
N CYS A 416 20.14 1.65 -3.71
CA CYS A 416 20.67 0.67 -4.67
C CYS A 416 20.14 0.84 -6.09
N TRP A 417 18.97 1.46 -6.29
CA TRP A 417 18.34 1.66 -7.60
C TRP A 417 18.44 0.45 -8.54
N GLY A 418 18.84 0.64 -9.80
CA GLY A 418 19.05 -0.40 -10.80
C GLY A 418 20.37 -1.17 -10.69
N SER A 419 21.09 -1.07 -9.56
CA SER A 419 22.39 -1.73 -9.39
C SER A 419 22.27 -3.26 -9.35
N PRO A 420 23.36 -3.99 -9.68
CA PRO A 420 23.42 -5.45 -9.52
C PRO A 420 23.01 -5.91 -8.12
N GLN A 421 22.22 -6.99 -8.08
CA GLN A 421 21.67 -7.54 -6.84
C GLN A 421 22.50 -8.76 -6.37
N PRO A 422 22.63 -9.02 -5.06
CA PRO A 422 22.03 -8.27 -3.95
C PRO A 422 22.82 -7.01 -3.61
N CYS A 423 22.11 -5.89 -3.44
CA CYS A 423 22.69 -4.61 -3.03
C CYS A 423 22.14 -4.17 -1.68
N THR A 424 22.99 -3.60 -0.83
CA THR A 424 22.58 -3.01 0.44
C THR A 424 23.41 -1.78 0.78
N TYR A 425 22.78 -0.82 1.43
CA TYR A 425 23.44 0.37 1.98
C TYR A 425 24.11 0.08 3.34
N THR A 426 23.76 -1.02 4.01
CA THR A 426 24.37 -1.43 5.29
C THR A 426 24.72 -2.92 5.33
N LYS A 427 25.84 -3.25 5.95
CA LYS A 427 26.26 -4.63 6.24
C LYS A 427 25.91 -4.97 7.68
N ALA A 428 25.10 -6.01 7.89
CA ALA A 428 24.82 -6.51 9.23
C ALA A 428 26.09 -7.09 9.88
N LYS A 429 26.26 -6.85 11.19
CA LYS A 429 27.37 -7.41 11.97
C LYS A 429 27.24 -8.93 12.04
N ASN A 430 28.34 -9.67 11.90
CA ASN A 430 28.39 -11.13 11.90
C ASN A 430 27.53 -11.82 10.81
N LEU A 431 27.22 -11.11 9.72
CA LEU A 431 26.60 -11.71 8.55
C LEU A 431 27.57 -12.69 7.89
N GLU A 432 27.14 -13.94 7.74
CA GLU A 432 27.89 -15.01 7.07
C GLU A 432 27.08 -15.62 5.93
N SER A 433 27.79 -16.09 4.92
CA SER A 433 27.20 -16.89 3.84
C SER A 433 26.90 -18.30 4.36
N ARG A 434 25.75 -18.87 3.96
CA ARG A 434 25.42 -20.27 4.28
C ARG A 434 26.12 -21.27 3.36
N GLY A 435 26.59 -20.81 2.20
CA GLY A 435 27.26 -21.64 1.22
C GLY A 435 28.14 -20.83 0.28
N LYS A 436 28.34 -21.33 -0.94
CA LYS A 436 29.27 -20.75 -1.94
C LYS A 436 28.58 -19.79 -2.88
N THR A 437 27.25 -19.88 -3.01
CA THR A 437 26.48 -19.02 -3.91
C THR A 437 25.45 -18.21 -3.15
N ILE A 438 24.95 -17.13 -3.76
CA ILE A 438 23.94 -16.26 -3.16
C ILE A 438 22.66 -17.04 -2.87
N GLU A 439 22.36 -18.05 -3.69
CA GLU A 439 21.18 -18.90 -3.59
C GLU A 439 21.21 -19.85 -2.39
N ASP A 440 22.35 -20.05 -1.74
CA ASP A 440 22.49 -20.80 -0.49
C ASP A 440 21.99 -19.98 0.71
N GLY A 441 22.00 -18.65 0.58
CA GLY A 441 21.44 -17.72 1.55
C GLY A 441 22.40 -17.23 2.63
N PHE A 442 21.85 -16.51 3.60
CA PHE A 442 22.62 -15.75 4.60
C PHE A 442 22.09 -15.99 6.01
N ARG A 443 22.97 -15.94 7.01
CA ARG A 443 22.60 -15.99 8.43
C ARG A 443 23.49 -15.11 9.28
N ILE A 444 23.06 -14.85 10.52
CA ILE A 444 23.85 -14.12 11.51
C ILE A 444 24.51 -15.13 12.46
N LYS A 445 25.83 -15.12 12.54
CA LYS A 445 26.59 -15.97 13.46
C LYS A 445 26.54 -15.38 14.87
N ASN A 446 26.19 -16.22 15.86
CA ASN A 446 26.04 -15.83 17.27
C ASN A 446 25.11 -14.60 17.43
N PRO A 447 23.80 -14.76 17.13
CA PRO A 447 22.84 -13.67 17.05
C PRO A 447 22.54 -12.95 18.37
#